data_AF-A0A352JPX5-F1
#
_entry.id   AF-A0A352JPX5-F1
#
_cell.length_a   1.000
_cell.length_b   1.000
_cell.length_c   1.000
_cell.angle_alpha   90.00
_cell.angle_beta   90.00
_cell.angle_gamma   90.00
#
_symmetry.space_group_name_H-M   'P 1'
#
loop_
_entity.id
_entity.type
_entity.pdbx_description
1 polymer ?
#
loop_
_entity_poly.entity_id
_entity_poly.type
_entity_poly.pdbx_seq_one_letter_code
_entity_poly.pdbx_strand_id
1 'polypeptide(L)'
;MDILKPIRIILLLMFIYGISQAQLSPGELSKPHAFLDGIENCNKCHGFDQKLSPDKCLACHIYLADRRKQGLGMHANSSYRNCEDCHVEHQGKDFELIFWKDGQEKFDHNLTRYILDGKHLSVKCRDCHQSKNISQDIVTKEPKKNFSTTFQGLGQECTTCHADEHRGQISAKCSTCHTTAGWKSPAKFDHASVKFKLTGKHITIACDKCHPLIVDNRSEKDKDYLKLTGIQSAKCLDCHKDVHNSKFGQNCEGCHDTDGWSNVARGQFDHSKTRFALLGAHSRVACEKCHTPGKPFKGLKYEKCQDCHRDYHKGQFASRLQAGACEECHTVDGYLPTRFSVAAHAETKYPLQGSHLAIACNACHQKELLTGNVETIKFKFADTRCLSCHKDSHKGQLDKYVSKDGCEFCHAVQSWRQISYDHSQTKFPLEGKHKTIACRACHGKDEKEMKFVSLPLNCSECHEDIHRGQFVLESHPKTECSRCHTSADWKPEKFAHNRDTAFKLDGAHLKVACTGCHKQTVDSGKPYIKFKPLDTACNSCHSDKSIQGGKS
;
A
#
# COMPACT_ATOMS: atom_id res chain seq x y z
N MET A 1 -27.35 -99.94 -114.53
CA MET A 1 -27.23 -98.65 -115.21
C MET A 1 -27.75 -97.57 -114.27
N ASP A 2 -27.08 -96.50 -113.90
CA ASP A 2 -25.68 -96.09 -113.96
C ASP A 2 -25.56 -94.86 -113.02
N ILE A 3 -24.57 -94.91 -112.12
CA ILE A 3 -23.52 -93.90 -111.91
C ILE A 3 -23.93 -92.46 -111.47
N LEU A 4 -23.38 -92.09 -110.28
CA LEU A 4 -23.15 -90.73 -109.70
C LEU A 4 -24.17 -90.10 -108.72
N LYS A 5 -24.30 -90.75 -107.55
CA LYS A 5 -24.06 -90.09 -106.25
C LYS A 5 -22.57 -89.66 -106.24
N PRO A 6 -22.16 -88.37 -106.15
CA PRO A 6 -22.30 -87.53 -104.95
C PRO A 6 -22.23 -86.01 -105.23
N ILE A 7 -23.21 -85.40 -105.93
CA ILE A 7 -23.17 -83.94 -106.21
C ILE A 7 -24.11 -83.11 -105.31
N ARG A 8 -25.01 -83.77 -104.55
CA ARG A 8 -25.91 -83.09 -103.60
C ARG A 8 -25.36 -82.92 -102.17
N ILE A 9 -24.20 -83.49 -101.84
CA ILE A 9 -23.58 -83.35 -100.50
C ILE A 9 -22.54 -82.21 -100.47
N ILE A 10 -21.95 -81.85 -101.61
CA ILE A 10 -20.91 -80.81 -101.68
C ILE A 10 -21.51 -79.39 -101.67
N LEU A 11 -22.73 -79.20 -102.18
CA LEU A 11 -23.44 -77.91 -102.08
C LEU A 11 -24.13 -77.68 -100.71
N LEU A 12 -24.33 -78.73 -99.91
CA LEU A 12 -24.78 -78.58 -98.51
C LEU A 12 -23.61 -78.34 -97.54
N LEU A 13 -22.39 -78.74 -97.92
CA LEU A 13 -21.17 -78.50 -97.14
C LEU A 13 -20.53 -77.13 -97.42
N MET A 14 -20.85 -76.47 -98.53
CA MET A 14 -20.39 -75.08 -98.80
C MET A 14 -21.29 -73.99 -98.21
N PHE A 15 -22.45 -74.33 -97.62
CA PHE A 15 -23.27 -73.37 -96.85
C PHE A 15 -23.02 -73.44 -95.33
N ILE A 16 -22.16 -74.36 -94.87
CA ILE A 16 -21.82 -74.52 -93.44
C ILE A 16 -20.42 -73.94 -93.13
N TYR A 17 -19.61 -73.59 -94.14
CA TYR A 17 -18.29 -72.98 -93.93
C TYR A 17 -18.33 -71.47 -93.64
N GLY A 18 -19.53 -70.89 -93.47
CA GLY A 18 -19.74 -69.46 -93.21
C GLY A 18 -20.28 -69.10 -91.82
N ILE A 19 -20.59 -70.08 -90.96
CA ILE A 19 -21.14 -69.80 -89.62
C ILE A 19 -20.50 -70.74 -88.60
N SER A 20 -19.23 -70.48 -88.28
CA SER A 20 -18.58 -71.00 -87.08
C SER A 20 -17.45 -70.06 -86.66
N GLN A 21 -17.77 -68.78 -86.50
CA GLN A 21 -17.14 -68.00 -85.45
C GLN A 21 -17.87 -68.39 -84.16
N ALA A 22 -17.51 -69.57 -83.64
CA ALA A 22 -17.87 -69.93 -82.27
C ALA A 22 -17.27 -68.86 -81.37
N GLN A 23 -18.15 -68.20 -80.62
CA GLN A 23 -17.93 -67.15 -79.66
C GLN A 23 -17.02 -67.64 -78.51
N LEU A 24 -15.73 -67.84 -78.80
CA LEU A 24 -14.72 -68.24 -77.83
C LEU A 24 -14.17 -66.96 -77.20
N SER A 25 -14.36 -66.83 -75.88
CA SER A 25 -13.87 -65.79 -74.95
C SER A 25 -13.23 -64.53 -75.57
N PRO A 26 -13.76 -63.31 -75.33
CA PRO A 26 -13.24 -62.04 -75.89
C PRO A 26 -11.76 -61.73 -75.59
N GLY A 27 -11.14 -62.45 -74.65
CA GLY A 27 -9.75 -62.30 -74.21
C GLY A 27 -9.52 -63.01 -72.87
N GLU A 28 -8.26 -63.07 -72.42
CA GLU A 28 -7.91 -63.56 -71.08
C GLU A 28 -8.40 -62.60 -70.00
N LEU A 29 -8.79 -63.13 -68.83
CA LEU A 29 -9.15 -62.31 -67.68
C LEU A 29 -7.92 -61.67 -67.03
N SER A 30 -8.15 -60.56 -66.35
CA SER A 30 -7.19 -59.83 -65.53
C SER A 30 -6.69 -60.69 -64.37
N LYS A 31 -5.47 -60.42 -63.88
CA LYS A 31 -4.86 -61.14 -62.74
C LYS A 31 -5.80 -61.36 -61.54
N PRO A 32 -6.61 -60.38 -61.07
CA PRO A 32 -7.55 -60.59 -59.97
C PRO A 32 -8.62 -61.67 -60.24
N HIS A 33 -9.00 -61.89 -61.49
CA HIS A 33 -10.02 -62.85 -61.89
C HIS A 33 -9.50 -64.05 -62.67
N ALA A 34 -8.18 -64.19 -62.84
CA ALA A 34 -7.58 -65.33 -63.56
C ALA A 34 -8.02 -66.71 -63.01
N PHE A 35 -8.42 -66.79 -61.74
CA PHE A 35 -8.98 -68.02 -61.15
C PHE A 35 -10.35 -68.43 -61.73
N LEU A 36 -11.00 -67.53 -62.47
CA LEU A 36 -12.25 -67.74 -63.18
C LEU A 36 -12.03 -67.96 -64.69
N ASP A 37 -10.78 -67.99 -65.18
CA ASP A 37 -10.51 -68.32 -66.58
C ASP A 37 -11.09 -69.70 -66.93
N GLY A 38 -11.62 -69.84 -68.15
CA GLY A 38 -12.18 -71.10 -68.66
C GLY A 38 -13.62 -70.99 -69.14
N ILE A 39 -13.95 -71.76 -70.17
CA ILE A 39 -15.24 -71.70 -70.90
C ILE A 39 -16.44 -72.03 -70.00
N GLU A 40 -16.25 -72.85 -68.96
CA GLU A 40 -17.32 -73.23 -68.03
C GLU A 40 -17.71 -72.10 -67.06
N ASN A 41 -16.87 -71.07 -66.92
CA ASN A 41 -17.03 -70.03 -65.91
C ASN A 41 -17.74 -68.77 -66.44
N CYS A 42 -18.09 -68.68 -67.72
CA CYS A 42 -18.71 -67.49 -68.32
C CYS A 42 -20.01 -67.08 -67.60
N ASN A 43 -20.82 -68.07 -67.18
CA ASN A 43 -22.06 -67.84 -66.46
C ASN A 43 -21.88 -67.35 -65.01
N LYS A 44 -20.64 -67.33 -64.48
CA LYS A 44 -20.34 -66.75 -63.17
C LYS A 44 -20.34 -65.23 -63.19
N CYS A 45 -20.21 -64.61 -64.37
CA CYS A 45 -20.27 -63.15 -64.55
C CYS A 45 -21.45 -62.72 -65.43
N HIS A 46 -21.78 -63.50 -66.48
CA HIS A 46 -22.81 -63.15 -67.46
C HIS A 46 -24.17 -63.81 -67.20
N GLY A 47 -25.25 -63.10 -67.51
CA GLY A 47 -26.62 -63.62 -67.60
C GLY A 47 -26.86 -64.46 -68.85
N PHE A 48 -28.08 -65.01 -68.99
CA PHE A 48 -28.47 -65.78 -70.17
C PHE A 48 -28.57 -64.92 -71.45
N ASP A 49 -28.70 -63.61 -71.29
CA ASP A 49 -28.69 -62.60 -72.35
C ASP A 49 -27.28 -62.16 -72.76
N GLN A 50 -26.24 -62.87 -72.28
CA GLN A 50 -24.81 -62.57 -72.49
C GLN A 50 -24.35 -61.22 -71.91
N LYS A 51 -25.20 -60.51 -71.16
CA LYS A 51 -24.84 -59.27 -70.47
C LYS A 51 -24.23 -59.56 -69.10
N LEU A 52 -23.39 -58.64 -68.62
CA LEU A 52 -22.81 -58.72 -67.29
C LEU A 52 -23.91 -58.50 -66.23
N SER A 53 -23.89 -59.29 -65.16
CA SER A 53 -24.88 -59.22 -64.08
C SER A 53 -24.24 -58.66 -62.80
N PRO A 54 -24.61 -57.44 -62.35
CA PRO A 54 -24.06 -56.85 -61.12
C PRO A 54 -24.23 -57.73 -59.87
N ASP A 55 -25.35 -58.46 -59.76
CA ASP A 55 -25.61 -59.36 -58.63
C ASP A 55 -24.63 -60.53 -58.55
N LYS A 56 -24.11 -60.99 -59.70
CA LYS A 56 -23.11 -62.05 -59.75
C LYS A 56 -21.75 -61.56 -59.28
N CYS A 57 -21.36 -60.34 -59.65
CA CYS A 57 -20.16 -59.69 -59.11
C CYS A 57 -20.26 -59.54 -57.58
N LEU A 58 -21.41 -59.09 -57.07
CA LEU A 58 -21.64 -58.93 -55.64
C LEU A 58 -21.69 -60.24 -54.85
N ALA A 59 -22.02 -61.37 -55.49
CA ALA A 59 -22.01 -62.68 -54.84
C ALA A 59 -20.59 -63.09 -54.38
N CYS A 60 -19.54 -62.67 -55.10
CA CYS A 60 -18.15 -62.85 -54.68
C CYS A 60 -17.60 -61.62 -53.92
N HIS A 61 -18.07 -60.41 -54.25
CA HIS A 61 -17.69 -59.18 -53.58
C HIS A 61 -18.66 -58.83 -52.43
N ILE A 62 -18.67 -59.70 -51.41
CA ILE A 62 -19.62 -59.65 -50.29
C ILE A 62 -19.48 -58.36 -49.47
N TYR A 63 -18.25 -57.89 -49.22
CA TYR A 63 -18.03 -56.64 -48.49
C TYR A 63 -18.58 -55.45 -49.29
N LEU A 64 -18.38 -55.44 -50.60
CA LEU A 64 -18.95 -54.42 -51.47
C LEU A 64 -20.49 -54.49 -51.47
N ALA A 65 -21.06 -55.69 -51.53
CA ALA A 65 -22.50 -55.92 -51.50
C ALA A 65 -23.13 -55.35 -50.21
N ASP A 66 -22.52 -55.62 -49.06
CA ASP A 66 -22.94 -55.08 -47.77
C ASP A 66 -22.91 -53.56 -47.75
N ARG A 67 -21.82 -52.95 -48.22
CA ARG A 67 -21.70 -51.49 -48.27
C ARG A 67 -22.73 -50.86 -49.20
N ARG A 68 -23.01 -51.46 -50.35
CA ARG A 68 -24.06 -51.01 -51.27
C ARG A 68 -25.45 -51.05 -50.60
N LYS A 69 -25.78 -52.15 -49.91
CA LYS A 69 -27.03 -52.27 -49.14
C LYS A 69 -27.16 -51.19 -48.06
N GLN A 70 -26.05 -50.85 -47.41
CA GLN A 70 -26.00 -49.81 -46.36
C GLN A 70 -25.93 -48.38 -46.92
N GLY A 71 -25.90 -48.20 -48.25
CA GLY A 71 -25.78 -46.87 -48.85
C GLY A 71 -24.39 -46.24 -48.69
N LEU A 72 -23.34 -47.03 -48.42
CA LEU A 72 -22.00 -46.55 -48.06
C LEU A 72 -21.02 -46.56 -49.24
N GLY A 73 -20.39 -45.42 -49.49
CA GLY A 73 -19.33 -45.25 -50.50
C GLY A 73 -19.86 -45.12 -51.93
N MET A 74 -18.93 -44.98 -52.88
CA MET A 74 -19.21 -44.63 -54.28
C MET A 74 -20.17 -45.61 -54.96
N HIS A 75 -19.94 -46.92 -54.83
CA HIS A 75 -20.73 -47.96 -55.51
C HIS A 75 -22.19 -48.09 -55.00
N ALA A 76 -22.54 -47.41 -53.91
CA ALA A 76 -23.92 -47.32 -53.46
C ALA A 76 -24.75 -46.33 -54.31
N ASN A 77 -24.10 -45.31 -54.88
CA ASN A 77 -24.72 -44.34 -55.77
C ASN A 77 -25.14 -45.01 -57.08
N SER A 78 -26.37 -44.73 -57.54
CA SER A 78 -26.96 -45.29 -58.75
C SER A 78 -26.11 -45.10 -60.00
N SER A 79 -25.39 -43.98 -60.11
CA SER A 79 -24.54 -43.67 -61.27
C SER A 79 -23.30 -44.56 -61.40
N TYR A 80 -22.96 -45.34 -60.36
CA TYR A 80 -21.78 -46.22 -60.33
C TYR A 80 -22.15 -47.69 -60.05
N ARG A 81 -23.38 -48.10 -60.40
CA ARG A 81 -23.88 -49.47 -60.19
C ARG A 81 -23.61 -50.44 -61.34
N ASN A 82 -23.31 -49.91 -62.53
CA ASN A 82 -22.85 -50.71 -63.66
C ASN A 82 -21.35 -50.92 -63.46
N CYS A 83 -20.95 -52.15 -63.14
CA CYS A 83 -19.57 -52.44 -62.76
C CYS A 83 -18.63 -52.33 -63.97
N GLU A 84 -19.10 -52.74 -65.14
CA GLU A 84 -18.37 -52.76 -66.41
C GLU A 84 -17.94 -51.38 -66.91
N ASP A 85 -18.59 -50.31 -66.47
CA ASP A 85 -18.24 -48.93 -66.85
C ASP A 85 -16.85 -48.52 -66.30
N CYS A 86 -16.39 -49.19 -65.23
CA CYS A 86 -15.10 -48.92 -64.60
C CYS A 86 -14.27 -50.18 -64.36
N HIS A 87 -14.87 -51.38 -64.34
CA HIS A 87 -14.18 -52.65 -64.20
C HIS A 87 -14.19 -53.39 -65.53
N VAL A 88 -13.21 -53.08 -66.36
CA VAL A 88 -13.13 -53.61 -67.73
C VAL A 88 -12.32 -54.89 -67.73
N GLU A 89 -12.96 -55.98 -68.14
CA GLU A 89 -12.40 -57.32 -68.14
C GLU A 89 -12.15 -57.82 -69.58
N HIS A 90 -11.46 -58.96 -69.73
CA HIS A 90 -11.04 -59.55 -71.01
C HIS A 90 -9.97 -58.77 -71.78
N GLN A 91 -9.24 -57.89 -71.09
CA GLN A 91 -8.15 -57.10 -71.68
C GLN A 91 -6.76 -57.71 -71.45
N GLY A 92 -6.69 -58.95 -70.94
CA GLY A 92 -5.45 -59.65 -70.65
C GLY A 92 -5.01 -59.56 -69.18
N LYS A 93 -4.14 -60.49 -68.77
CA LYS A 93 -3.69 -60.64 -67.38
C LYS A 93 -3.02 -59.40 -66.80
N ASP A 94 -2.30 -58.65 -67.64
CA ASP A 94 -1.55 -57.47 -67.22
C ASP A 94 -2.37 -56.17 -67.21
N PHE A 95 -3.64 -56.22 -67.65
CA PHE A 95 -4.51 -55.04 -67.66
C PHE A 95 -4.88 -54.60 -66.23
N GLU A 96 -4.81 -53.29 -66.00
CA GLU A 96 -5.34 -52.69 -64.77
C GLU A 96 -6.86 -52.67 -64.81
N LEU A 97 -7.49 -53.62 -64.10
CA LEU A 97 -8.94 -53.83 -64.10
C LEU A 97 -9.77 -52.55 -63.86
N ILE A 98 -9.26 -51.57 -63.12
CA ILE A 98 -9.99 -50.34 -62.81
C ILE A 98 -9.64 -49.25 -63.82
N PHE A 99 -10.60 -48.91 -64.66
CA PHE A 99 -10.53 -47.77 -65.57
C PHE A 99 -10.90 -46.46 -64.85
N TRP A 100 -9.94 -45.53 -64.80
CA TRP A 100 -10.13 -44.21 -64.20
C TRP A 100 -10.31 -43.16 -65.31
N LYS A 101 -11.55 -42.76 -65.58
CA LYS A 101 -11.90 -41.81 -66.67
C LYS A 101 -11.03 -40.54 -66.66
N ASP A 102 -10.82 -39.96 -65.48
CA ASP A 102 -10.05 -38.71 -65.29
C ASP A 102 -8.66 -38.94 -64.67
N GLY A 103 -8.24 -40.21 -64.54
CA GLY A 103 -7.03 -40.64 -63.84
C GLY A 103 -7.23 -40.85 -62.34
N GLN A 104 -6.51 -41.83 -61.77
CA GLN A 104 -6.65 -42.24 -60.36
C GLN A 104 -6.44 -41.09 -59.37
N GLU A 105 -5.46 -40.21 -59.63
CA GLU A 105 -5.11 -39.10 -58.73
C GLU A 105 -6.18 -37.98 -58.71
N LYS A 106 -7.14 -37.99 -59.65
CA LYS A 106 -8.27 -37.04 -59.66
C LYS A 106 -9.54 -37.61 -59.04
N PHE A 107 -9.46 -38.76 -58.39
CA PHE A 107 -10.61 -39.39 -57.77
C PHE A 107 -11.21 -38.51 -56.65
N ASP A 108 -12.51 -38.26 -56.72
CA ASP A 108 -13.22 -37.46 -55.73
C ASP A 108 -13.57 -38.27 -54.48
N HIS A 109 -12.82 -38.04 -53.40
CA HIS A 109 -13.04 -38.68 -52.11
C HIS A 109 -14.38 -38.31 -51.45
N ASN A 110 -15.05 -37.23 -51.85
CA ASN A 110 -16.39 -36.89 -51.34
C ASN A 110 -17.41 -37.99 -51.66
N LEU A 111 -17.17 -38.80 -52.69
CA LEU A 111 -17.99 -39.96 -53.05
C LEU A 111 -17.88 -41.12 -52.03
N THR A 112 -16.85 -41.12 -51.18
CA THR A 112 -16.51 -42.26 -50.30
C THR A 112 -16.98 -42.10 -48.86
N ARG A 113 -17.67 -40.99 -48.52
CA ARG A 113 -18.00 -40.53 -47.15
C ARG A 113 -16.79 -40.28 -46.24
N TYR A 114 -15.57 -40.53 -46.73
CA TYR A 114 -14.33 -40.17 -46.07
C TYR A 114 -13.75 -38.96 -46.79
N ILE A 115 -14.09 -37.77 -46.29
CA ILE A 115 -13.68 -36.50 -46.87
C ILE A 115 -12.22 -36.26 -46.48
N LEU A 116 -11.36 -36.06 -47.48
CA LEU A 116 -9.98 -35.65 -47.24
C LEU A 116 -9.95 -34.15 -46.97
N ASP A 117 -9.27 -33.75 -45.91
CA ASP A 117 -9.05 -32.36 -45.55
C ASP A 117 -7.65 -32.12 -44.99
N GLY A 118 -7.28 -30.84 -44.86
CA GLY A 118 -5.97 -30.45 -44.37
C GLY A 118 -4.82 -31.06 -45.19
N LYS A 119 -3.84 -31.65 -44.51
CA LYS A 119 -2.68 -32.26 -45.17
C LYS A 119 -2.99 -33.57 -45.90
N HIS A 120 -4.14 -34.19 -45.66
CA HIS A 120 -4.51 -35.43 -46.33
C HIS A 120 -4.86 -35.21 -47.81
N LEU A 121 -5.18 -33.98 -48.23
CA LEU A 121 -5.46 -33.63 -49.63
C LEU A 121 -4.26 -33.82 -50.57
N SER A 122 -3.03 -33.78 -50.04
CA SER A 122 -1.80 -33.89 -50.82
C SER A 122 -1.10 -35.25 -50.69
N VAL A 123 -1.73 -36.22 -50.04
CA VAL A 123 -1.15 -37.55 -49.79
C VAL A 123 -1.43 -38.45 -51.00
N LYS A 124 -0.42 -39.20 -51.46
CA LYS A 124 -0.60 -40.14 -52.59
C LYS A 124 -1.49 -41.30 -52.16
N CYS A 125 -2.28 -41.85 -53.08
CA CYS A 125 -3.25 -42.90 -52.74
C CYS A 125 -2.60 -44.09 -52.01
N ARG A 126 -1.39 -44.52 -52.42
CA ARG A 126 -0.66 -45.67 -51.84
C ARG A 126 -0.01 -45.42 -50.49
N ASP A 127 0.05 -44.17 -50.04
CA ASP A 127 0.50 -43.86 -48.68
C ASP A 127 -0.62 -44.13 -47.66
N CYS A 128 -1.88 -43.99 -48.08
CA CYS A 128 -3.06 -44.32 -47.26
C CYS A 128 -3.49 -45.79 -47.44
N HIS A 129 -3.64 -46.24 -48.68
CA HIS A 129 -4.18 -47.54 -49.04
C HIS A 129 -3.11 -48.64 -48.97
N GLN A 130 -2.71 -48.95 -47.74
CA GLN A 130 -1.72 -49.98 -47.41
C GLN A 130 -2.42 -51.18 -46.77
N SER A 131 -1.97 -52.40 -47.09
CA SER A 131 -2.57 -53.64 -46.59
C SER A 131 -2.66 -53.72 -45.05
N LYS A 132 -1.67 -53.16 -44.34
CA LYS A 132 -1.66 -53.10 -42.86
C LYS A 132 -2.76 -52.23 -42.24
N ASN A 133 -3.37 -51.32 -43.01
CA ASN A 133 -4.41 -50.40 -42.55
C ASN A 133 -5.82 -50.90 -42.90
N ILE A 134 -5.93 -52.08 -43.52
CA ILE A 134 -7.18 -52.67 -43.94
C ILE A 134 -7.89 -53.29 -42.74
N SER A 135 -9.18 -52.98 -42.60
CA SER A 135 -10.08 -53.50 -41.57
C SER A 135 -10.18 -55.03 -41.65
N GLN A 136 -10.23 -55.66 -40.47
CA GLN A 136 -10.45 -57.11 -40.37
C GLN A 136 -11.78 -57.57 -40.99
N ASP A 137 -12.79 -56.70 -41.07
CA ASP A 137 -14.11 -57.04 -41.65
C ASP A 137 -14.00 -57.45 -43.13
N ILE A 138 -13.26 -56.68 -43.94
CA ILE A 138 -13.08 -57.03 -45.37
C ILE A 138 -12.15 -58.23 -45.53
N VAL A 139 -11.15 -58.38 -44.66
CA VAL A 139 -10.24 -59.54 -44.68
C VAL A 139 -11.01 -60.84 -44.45
N THR A 140 -11.97 -60.81 -43.50
CA THR A 140 -12.81 -61.97 -43.20
C THR A 140 -13.85 -62.25 -44.30
N LYS A 141 -14.45 -61.22 -44.90
CA LYS A 141 -15.51 -61.38 -45.92
C LYS A 141 -15.02 -61.68 -47.33
N GLU A 142 -13.83 -61.22 -47.69
CA GLU A 142 -13.25 -61.37 -49.04
C GLU A 142 -11.81 -61.93 -48.97
N PRO A 143 -11.58 -63.13 -48.40
CA PRO A 143 -10.23 -63.63 -48.09
C PRO A 143 -9.37 -63.90 -49.33
N LYS A 144 -9.99 -64.06 -50.52
CA LYS A 144 -9.29 -64.28 -51.80
C LYS A 144 -8.85 -62.98 -52.49
N LYS A 145 -9.19 -61.81 -51.92
CA LYS A 145 -8.86 -60.51 -52.50
C LYS A 145 -7.40 -60.15 -52.26
N ASN A 146 -6.78 -59.53 -53.26
CA ASN A 146 -5.46 -58.95 -53.08
C ASN A 146 -5.55 -57.59 -52.34
N PHE A 147 -5.17 -57.57 -51.07
CA PHE A 147 -5.21 -56.37 -50.23
C PHE A 147 -4.07 -55.38 -50.48
N SER A 148 -3.03 -55.74 -51.24
CA SER A 148 -1.95 -54.80 -51.59
C SER A 148 -2.37 -53.81 -52.68
N THR A 149 -3.38 -54.15 -53.48
CA THR A 149 -3.86 -53.32 -54.59
C THR A 149 -5.22 -52.68 -54.34
N THR A 150 -5.95 -53.11 -53.31
CA THR A 150 -7.31 -52.62 -53.04
C THR A 150 -7.35 -51.18 -52.52
N PHE A 151 -8.42 -50.47 -52.89
CA PHE A 151 -8.79 -49.15 -52.34
C PHE A 151 -9.95 -49.22 -51.34
N GLN A 152 -10.41 -50.43 -50.99
CA GLN A 152 -11.57 -50.64 -50.12
C GLN A 152 -11.15 -51.21 -48.77
N GLY A 153 -11.91 -50.86 -47.72
CA GLY A 153 -11.75 -51.47 -46.40
C GLY A 153 -10.72 -50.82 -45.50
N LEU A 154 -10.18 -49.64 -45.86
CA LEU A 154 -9.32 -48.86 -44.98
C LEU A 154 -10.07 -48.43 -43.70
N GLY A 155 -9.45 -48.61 -42.52
CA GLY A 155 -9.99 -48.08 -41.27
C GLY A 155 -10.03 -46.55 -41.26
N GLN A 156 -11.06 -45.96 -40.65
CA GLN A 156 -11.29 -44.51 -40.64
C GLN A 156 -10.82 -43.81 -39.37
N GLU A 157 -10.38 -44.58 -38.37
CA GLU A 157 -9.87 -44.04 -37.10
C GLU A 157 -8.45 -43.50 -37.28
N CYS A 158 -8.12 -42.37 -36.64
CA CYS A 158 -6.78 -41.77 -36.72
C CYS A 158 -5.67 -42.77 -36.37
N THR A 159 -5.92 -43.61 -35.38
CA THR A 159 -4.98 -44.64 -34.88
C THR A 159 -4.75 -45.80 -35.84
N THR A 160 -5.56 -45.92 -36.90
CA THR A 160 -5.32 -46.90 -37.98
C THR A 160 -4.03 -46.54 -38.73
N CYS A 161 -3.75 -45.24 -38.90
CA CYS A 161 -2.60 -44.76 -39.67
C CYS A 161 -1.54 -44.07 -38.79
N HIS A 162 -1.94 -43.46 -37.68
CA HIS A 162 -1.06 -42.69 -36.81
C HIS A 162 -0.82 -43.39 -35.47
N ALA A 163 0.42 -43.38 -35.01
CA ALA A 163 0.73 -43.80 -33.65
C ALA A 163 0.21 -42.76 -32.64
N ASP A 164 -0.35 -43.22 -31.52
CA ASP A 164 -0.68 -42.31 -30.42
C ASP A 164 0.61 -41.88 -29.71
N GLU A 165 0.97 -40.61 -29.88
CA GLU A 165 2.14 -40.00 -29.24
C GLU A 165 1.96 -39.86 -27.72
N HIS A 166 0.73 -39.90 -27.21
CA HIS A 166 0.43 -39.66 -25.81
C HIS A 166 0.50 -40.92 -24.94
N ARG A 167 0.80 -42.10 -25.51
CA ARG A 167 0.93 -43.37 -24.79
C ARG A 167 -0.33 -43.73 -23.98
N GLY A 168 -1.51 -43.43 -24.53
CA GLY A 168 -2.79 -43.71 -23.88
C GLY A 168 -3.08 -42.86 -22.64
N GLN A 169 -2.30 -41.79 -22.40
CA GLN A 169 -2.55 -40.88 -21.27
C GLN A 169 -3.84 -40.09 -21.43
N ILE A 170 -4.31 -39.90 -22.66
CA ILE A 170 -5.53 -39.15 -22.98
C ILE A 170 -6.39 -39.95 -23.97
N SER A 171 -7.61 -39.46 -24.22
CA SER A 171 -8.57 -40.12 -25.11
C SER A 171 -8.00 -40.35 -26.51
N ALA A 172 -8.34 -41.49 -27.11
CA ALA A 172 -8.04 -41.81 -28.51
C ALA A 172 -8.83 -40.96 -29.53
N LYS A 173 -9.74 -40.08 -29.09
CA LYS A 173 -10.47 -39.14 -29.95
C LYS A 173 -9.59 -37.94 -30.32
N CYS A 174 -8.57 -38.16 -31.16
CA CYS A 174 -7.56 -37.15 -31.53
C CYS A 174 -8.16 -35.82 -32.01
N SER A 175 -9.31 -35.86 -32.69
CA SER A 175 -10.00 -34.70 -33.29
C SER A 175 -10.57 -33.69 -32.29
N THR A 176 -10.62 -34.04 -30.99
CA THR A 176 -10.97 -33.08 -29.93
C THR A 176 -9.88 -32.03 -29.72
N CYS A 177 -8.62 -32.37 -30.01
CA CYS A 177 -7.46 -31.51 -29.74
C CYS A 177 -6.71 -31.16 -31.03
N HIS A 178 -6.57 -32.12 -31.95
CA HIS A 178 -5.81 -31.97 -33.19
C HIS A 178 -6.71 -31.72 -34.39
N THR A 179 -6.11 -31.15 -35.44
CA THR A 179 -6.76 -30.95 -36.73
C THR A 179 -5.91 -31.62 -37.81
N THR A 180 -6.55 -31.99 -38.91
CA THR A 180 -5.87 -32.56 -40.08
C THR A 180 -4.96 -31.56 -40.80
N ALA A 181 -5.03 -30.26 -40.47
CA ALA A 181 -4.10 -29.24 -40.93
C ALA A 181 -2.71 -29.35 -40.26
N GLY A 182 -2.63 -29.85 -39.03
CA GLY A 182 -1.38 -29.96 -38.30
C GLY A 182 -1.48 -30.64 -36.93
N TRP A 183 -0.50 -31.49 -36.65
CA TRP A 183 -0.37 -32.22 -35.38
C TRP A 183 0.40 -31.43 -34.32
N LYS A 184 1.41 -30.65 -34.72
CA LYS A 184 2.24 -29.85 -33.82
C LYS A 184 1.45 -28.61 -33.37
N SER A 185 1.17 -28.52 -32.08
CA SER A 185 0.24 -27.58 -31.43
C SER A 185 -1.23 -28.04 -31.54
N PRO A 186 -1.81 -28.60 -30.47
CA PRO A 186 -3.21 -29.00 -30.46
C PRO A 186 -4.11 -27.75 -30.52
N ALA A 187 -4.49 -27.34 -31.74
CA ALA A 187 -5.19 -26.09 -32.01
C ALA A 187 -6.52 -25.93 -31.24
N LYS A 188 -7.11 -27.03 -30.78
CA LYS A 188 -8.38 -27.05 -30.04
C LYS A 188 -8.21 -27.28 -28.54
N PHE A 189 -6.99 -27.50 -28.04
CA PHE A 189 -6.76 -27.72 -26.63
C PHE A 189 -6.52 -26.42 -25.88
N ASP A 190 -7.23 -26.24 -24.76
CA ASP A 190 -7.10 -25.11 -23.87
C ASP A 190 -6.96 -25.58 -22.42
N HIS A 191 -5.97 -25.05 -21.69
CA HIS A 191 -5.78 -25.31 -20.27
C HIS A 191 -6.95 -24.82 -19.39
N ALA A 192 -7.80 -23.93 -19.89
CA ALA A 192 -9.04 -23.55 -19.21
C ALA A 192 -10.01 -24.74 -19.00
N SER A 193 -9.88 -25.80 -19.82
CA SER A 193 -10.71 -27.01 -19.76
C SER A 193 -10.24 -28.04 -18.72
N VAL A 194 -9.09 -27.82 -18.07
CA VAL A 194 -8.50 -28.74 -17.08
C VAL A 194 -8.32 -28.07 -15.71
N LYS A 195 -7.88 -28.86 -14.71
CA LYS A 195 -7.77 -28.41 -13.31
C LYS A 195 -6.78 -27.27 -13.11
N PHE A 196 -5.63 -27.32 -13.78
CA PHE A 196 -4.60 -26.29 -13.67
C PHE A 196 -4.76 -25.26 -14.79
N LYS A 197 -5.42 -24.15 -14.47
CA LYS A 197 -5.66 -23.07 -15.42
C LYS A 197 -4.42 -22.19 -15.52
N LEU A 198 -3.89 -22.04 -16.73
CA LEU A 198 -2.77 -21.13 -16.97
C LEU A 198 -3.27 -19.69 -17.01
N THR A 199 -2.67 -18.83 -16.20
CA THR A 199 -2.95 -17.39 -16.18
C THR A 199 -1.64 -16.59 -16.24
N GLY A 200 -1.74 -15.33 -16.65
CA GLY A 200 -0.61 -14.42 -16.77
C GLY A 200 0.52 -14.99 -17.63
N LYS A 201 1.76 -14.90 -17.13
CA LYS A 201 2.96 -15.35 -17.85
C LYS A 201 3.04 -16.87 -18.06
N HIS A 202 2.23 -17.66 -17.37
CA HIS A 202 2.21 -19.11 -17.57
C HIS A 202 1.53 -19.52 -18.88
N ILE A 203 0.74 -18.64 -19.51
CA ILE A 203 0.04 -18.94 -20.77
C ILE A 203 1.03 -19.20 -21.92
N THR A 204 2.19 -18.54 -21.90
CA THR A 204 3.19 -18.62 -22.98
C THR A 204 4.33 -19.58 -22.70
N ILE A 205 4.28 -20.36 -21.61
CA ILE A 205 5.37 -21.27 -21.24
C ILE A 205 5.32 -22.53 -22.11
N ALA A 206 6.50 -23.05 -22.47
CA ALA A 206 6.59 -24.28 -23.22
C ALA A 206 6.10 -25.47 -22.37
N CYS A 207 5.41 -26.43 -23.01
CA CYS A 207 4.78 -27.56 -22.33
C CYS A 207 5.77 -28.40 -21.51
N ASP A 208 7.01 -28.57 -21.99
CA ASP A 208 8.07 -29.36 -21.34
C ASP A 208 8.49 -28.79 -19.97
N LYS A 209 8.18 -27.52 -19.70
CA LYS A 209 8.47 -26.90 -18.39
C LYS A 209 7.54 -27.37 -17.28
N CYS A 210 6.37 -27.90 -17.64
CA CYS A 210 5.40 -28.45 -16.69
C CYS A 210 5.21 -29.95 -16.89
N HIS A 211 5.29 -30.41 -18.13
CA HIS A 211 5.10 -31.80 -18.54
C HIS A 211 6.46 -32.44 -18.80
N PRO A 212 6.99 -33.27 -17.88
CA PRO A 212 8.30 -33.87 -18.06
C PRO A 212 8.28 -34.85 -19.24
N LEU A 213 9.38 -34.87 -20.00
CA LEU A 213 9.63 -35.87 -21.03
C LEU A 213 10.01 -37.20 -20.38
N ILE A 214 9.31 -38.26 -20.75
CA ILE A 214 9.57 -39.64 -20.30
C ILE A 214 10.11 -40.41 -21.48
N VAL A 215 11.29 -41.00 -21.33
CA VAL A 215 11.93 -41.83 -22.37
C VAL A 215 11.40 -43.27 -22.26
N ASP A 216 10.75 -43.75 -23.32
CA ASP A 216 10.23 -45.12 -23.42
C ASP A 216 10.86 -45.92 -24.58
N ASN A 217 11.64 -45.27 -25.45
CA ASN A 217 12.33 -45.86 -26.60
C ASN A 217 11.41 -46.70 -27.50
N ARG A 218 10.15 -46.30 -27.70
CA ARG A 218 9.20 -47.02 -28.55
C ARG A 218 9.72 -47.25 -29.97
N SER A 219 10.43 -46.29 -30.56
CA SER A 219 11.16 -46.47 -31.82
C SER A 219 12.36 -45.52 -31.95
N GLU A 220 13.19 -45.72 -32.99
CA GLU A 220 14.34 -44.83 -33.27
C GLU A 220 13.94 -43.36 -33.51
N LYS A 221 12.72 -43.12 -34.01
CA LYS A 221 12.20 -41.77 -34.29
C LYS A 221 11.16 -41.28 -33.28
N ASP A 222 10.84 -42.10 -32.27
CA ASP A 222 9.79 -41.86 -31.28
C ASP A 222 10.26 -42.47 -29.95
N LYS A 223 11.17 -41.76 -29.27
CA LYS A 223 11.89 -42.28 -28.08
C LYS A 223 11.31 -41.81 -26.76
N ASP A 224 10.52 -40.75 -26.78
CA ASP A 224 10.01 -40.10 -25.58
C ASP A 224 8.62 -39.51 -25.80
N TYR A 225 7.96 -39.18 -24.70
CA TYR A 225 6.66 -38.54 -24.71
C TYR A 225 6.51 -37.59 -23.52
N LEU A 226 5.66 -36.57 -23.69
CA LEU A 226 5.31 -35.67 -22.59
C LEU A 226 4.33 -36.37 -21.64
N LYS A 227 4.67 -36.43 -20.35
CA LYS A 227 3.73 -36.87 -19.32
C LYS A 227 2.66 -35.80 -19.13
N LEU A 228 1.45 -36.02 -19.64
CA LEU A 228 0.33 -35.09 -19.58
C LEU A 228 -0.55 -35.27 -18.33
N THR A 229 -0.52 -36.46 -17.71
CA THR A 229 -1.40 -36.79 -16.58
C THR A 229 -0.63 -37.13 -15.31
N GLY A 230 -1.30 -36.98 -14.16
CA GLY A 230 -0.71 -37.34 -12.86
C GLY A 230 0.50 -36.49 -12.46
N ILE A 231 0.55 -35.23 -12.90
CA ILE A 231 1.57 -34.27 -12.45
C ILE A 231 1.07 -33.58 -11.19
N GLN A 232 1.94 -33.52 -10.19
CA GLN A 232 1.74 -32.78 -8.96
C GLN A 232 2.21 -31.34 -9.18
N SER A 233 1.29 -30.47 -9.56
CA SER A 233 1.58 -29.06 -9.89
C SER A 233 0.44 -28.15 -9.40
N ALA A 234 0.01 -28.35 -8.16
CA ALA A 234 -1.11 -27.60 -7.59
C ALA A 234 -0.67 -26.33 -6.87
N LYS A 235 0.61 -26.23 -6.48
CA LYS A 235 1.15 -25.13 -5.67
C LYS A 235 2.31 -24.46 -6.38
N CYS A 236 2.51 -23.18 -6.12
CA CYS A 236 3.63 -22.41 -6.67
C CYS A 236 4.99 -23.06 -6.37
N LEU A 237 5.14 -23.62 -5.16
CA LEU A 237 6.38 -24.26 -4.70
C LEU A 237 6.68 -25.61 -5.38
N ASP A 238 5.71 -26.21 -6.06
CA ASP A 238 5.95 -27.44 -6.84
C ASP A 238 6.88 -27.15 -8.04
N CYS A 239 6.96 -25.89 -8.48
CA CYS A 239 7.80 -25.45 -9.61
C CYS A 239 8.78 -24.31 -9.25
N HIS A 240 8.43 -23.46 -8.28
CA HIS A 240 9.23 -22.30 -7.92
C HIS A 240 9.95 -22.48 -6.58
N LYS A 241 11.22 -22.08 -6.54
CA LYS A 241 11.98 -22.02 -5.30
C LYS A 241 11.58 -20.77 -4.51
N ASP A 242 11.28 -20.93 -3.22
CA ASP A 242 11.02 -19.81 -2.33
C ASP A 242 12.29 -18.98 -2.08
N VAL A 243 12.26 -17.72 -2.54
CA VAL A 243 13.34 -16.74 -2.35
C VAL A 243 13.29 -16.07 -0.97
N HIS A 244 12.19 -16.23 -0.23
CA HIS A 244 11.98 -15.64 1.09
C HIS A 244 12.48 -16.53 2.23
N ASN A 245 12.95 -17.75 1.93
CA ASN A 245 13.44 -18.72 2.92
C ASN A 245 12.40 -19.01 4.02
N SER A 246 11.18 -19.30 3.61
CA SER A 246 10.02 -19.70 4.43
C SER A 246 9.49 -18.64 5.40
N LYS A 247 9.96 -17.39 5.31
CA LYS A 247 9.53 -16.30 6.21
C LYS A 247 8.05 -15.91 6.09
N PHE A 248 7.44 -16.14 4.93
CA PHE A 248 6.06 -15.73 4.65
C PHE A 248 5.10 -16.91 4.47
N GLY A 249 5.55 -18.15 4.74
CA GLY A 249 4.76 -19.36 4.49
C GLY A 249 4.74 -19.76 3.01
N GLN A 250 3.80 -20.64 2.66
CA GLN A 250 3.70 -21.24 1.30
C GLN A 250 2.60 -20.64 0.42
N ASN A 251 1.79 -19.72 0.95
CA ASN A 251 0.74 -19.04 0.21
C ASN A 251 1.36 -17.87 -0.57
N CYS A 252 1.94 -18.18 -1.73
CA CYS A 252 2.58 -17.18 -2.59
C CYS A 252 1.53 -16.22 -3.17
N GLU A 253 0.35 -16.74 -3.50
CA GLU A 253 -0.79 -16.04 -4.10
C GLU A 253 -1.44 -14.98 -3.19
N GLY A 254 -1.14 -15.02 -1.89
CA GLY A 254 -1.51 -13.94 -0.96
C GLY A 254 -0.76 -12.62 -1.23
N CYS A 255 0.37 -12.70 -1.92
CA CYS A 255 1.22 -11.54 -2.20
C CYS A 255 1.52 -11.39 -3.69
N HIS A 256 1.79 -12.47 -4.41
CA HIS A 256 2.21 -12.46 -5.80
C HIS A 256 1.08 -12.92 -6.72
N ASP A 257 1.08 -12.41 -7.96
CA ASP A 257 0.18 -12.87 -9.01
C ASP A 257 0.96 -13.58 -10.14
N THR A 258 0.21 -14.16 -11.07
CA THR A 258 0.78 -14.84 -12.23
C THR A 258 1.28 -13.90 -13.33
N ASP A 259 1.06 -12.59 -13.20
CA ASP A 259 1.53 -11.58 -14.16
C ASP A 259 2.98 -11.18 -13.88
N GLY A 260 3.42 -11.28 -12.62
CA GLY A 260 4.84 -11.31 -12.29
C GLY A 260 5.17 -11.18 -10.80
N TRP A 261 6.29 -11.78 -10.40
CA TRP A 261 6.79 -11.74 -9.01
C TRP A 261 7.04 -10.34 -8.46
N SER A 262 7.26 -9.33 -9.31
CA SER A 262 7.41 -7.93 -8.90
C SER A 262 6.08 -7.25 -8.53
N ASN A 263 4.96 -7.82 -8.96
CA ASN A 263 3.63 -7.34 -8.61
C ASN A 263 3.28 -7.96 -7.26
N VAL A 264 3.33 -7.11 -6.22
CA VAL A 264 3.05 -7.53 -4.85
C VAL A 264 1.79 -6.82 -4.36
N ALA A 265 0.82 -7.58 -3.88
CA ALA A 265 -0.37 -7.08 -3.20
C ALA A 265 0.05 -6.38 -1.89
N ARG A 266 0.15 -5.05 -1.93
CA ARG A 266 0.71 -4.25 -0.82
C ARG A 266 -0.22 -4.11 0.39
N GLY A 267 -1.52 -4.28 0.19
CA GLY A 267 -2.55 -3.90 1.18
C GLY A 267 -2.67 -4.79 2.41
N GLN A 268 -2.09 -5.99 2.41
CA GLN A 268 -2.25 -6.97 3.50
C GLN A 268 -0.93 -7.50 4.07
N PHE A 269 0.18 -6.81 3.81
CA PHE A 269 1.48 -7.28 4.29
C PHE A 269 1.67 -7.02 5.79
N ASP A 270 1.80 -8.10 6.55
CA ASP A 270 2.05 -8.08 7.98
C ASP A 270 3.52 -7.80 8.30
N HIS A 271 3.80 -6.58 8.75
CA HIS A 271 5.15 -6.13 9.11
C HIS A 271 5.72 -6.81 10.36
N SER A 272 4.89 -7.48 11.20
CA SER A 272 5.39 -8.23 12.36
C SER A 272 6.29 -9.41 11.95
N LYS A 273 6.19 -9.86 10.70
CA LYS A 273 7.04 -10.90 10.11
C LYS A 273 8.38 -10.39 9.61
N THR A 274 8.64 -9.09 9.74
CA THR A 274 9.89 -8.45 9.32
C THR A 274 10.79 -8.13 10.52
N ARG A 275 11.99 -7.62 10.24
CA ARG A 275 12.91 -7.15 11.29
C ARG A 275 12.54 -5.77 11.84
N PHE A 276 11.55 -5.10 11.24
CA PHE A 276 11.07 -3.80 11.68
C PHE A 276 9.54 -3.88 11.84
N ALA A 277 9.11 -4.33 13.02
CA ALA A 277 7.69 -4.33 13.36
C ALA A 277 7.19 -2.89 13.48
N LEU A 278 6.09 -2.56 12.80
CA LEU A 278 5.50 -1.22 12.86
C LEU A 278 4.75 -1.04 14.19
N LEU A 279 5.46 -0.52 15.20
CA LEU A 279 4.94 -0.25 16.53
C LEU A 279 4.59 1.23 16.71
N GLY A 280 3.63 1.51 17.61
CA GLY A 280 3.22 2.88 17.94
C GLY A 280 2.75 3.67 16.72
N ALA A 281 3.28 4.88 16.56
CA ALA A 281 2.96 5.77 15.45
C ALA A 281 3.35 5.20 14.06
N HIS A 282 4.36 4.33 13.99
CA HIS A 282 4.81 3.73 12.73
C HIS A 282 3.74 2.83 12.08
N SER A 283 2.82 2.26 12.87
CA SER A 283 1.71 1.43 12.36
C SER A 283 0.76 2.17 11.42
N ARG A 284 0.76 3.52 11.47
CA ARG A 284 -0.11 4.39 10.66
C ARG A 284 0.62 5.06 9.50
N VAL A 285 1.90 4.74 9.30
CA VAL A 285 2.72 5.34 8.25
C VAL A 285 2.43 4.65 6.92
N ALA A 286 2.12 5.45 5.89
CA ALA A 286 1.88 4.93 4.55
C ALA A 286 3.15 4.25 3.99
N CYS A 287 2.98 3.16 3.24
CA CYS A 287 4.07 2.29 2.79
C CYS A 287 5.16 3.07 2.04
N GLU A 288 4.77 4.08 1.25
CA GLU A 288 5.65 4.83 0.35
C GLU A 288 6.61 5.75 1.10
N LYS A 289 6.30 6.06 2.38
CA LYS A 289 7.17 6.85 3.24
C LYS A 289 8.43 6.09 3.64
N CYS A 290 8.40 4.76 3.60
CA CYS A 290 9.57 3.90 3.85
C CYS A 290 10.04 3.22 2.55
N HIS A 291 9.11 2.78 1.71
CA HIS A 291 9.40 2.02 0.49
C HIS A 291 9.11 2.86 -0.75
N THR A 292 10.16 3.46 -1.33
CA THR A 292 10.03 4.24 -2.55
C THR A 292 9.51 3.39 -3.72
N PRO A 293 8.44 3.81 -4.42
CA PRO A 293 7.95 3.10 -5.60
C PRO A 293 9.06 2.85 -6.63
N GLY A 294 9.11 1.63 -7.16
CA GLY A 294 10.14 1.22 -8.14
C GLY A 294 11.49 0.83 -7.56
N LYS A 295 11.69 0.93 -6.23
CA LYS A 295 12.91 0.42 -5.56
C LYS A 295 12.65 -0.93 -4.87
N PRO A 296 13.69 -1.78 -4.71
CA PRO A 296 13.58 -2.99 -3.92
C PRO A 296 13.17 -2.69 -2.47
N PHE A 297 12.32 -3.55 -1.89
CA PHE A 297 11.92 -3.47 -0.48
C PHE A 297 13.05 -3.83 0.51
N LYS A 298 14.19 -4.34 0.02
CA LYS A 298 15.36 -4.73 0.82
C LYS A 298 16.39 -3.59 0.90
N GLY A 299 17.08 -3.50 2.04
CA GLY A 299 18.28 -2.66 2.19
C GLY A 299 18.04 -1.30 2.84
N LEU A 300 16.83 -1.04 3.33
CA LEU A 300 16.57 0.10 4.22
C LEU A 300 17.34 -0.08 5.52
N LYS A 301 18.01 0.99 5.97
CA LYS A 301 18.55 1.09 7.33
C LYS A 301 17.40 1.46 8.26
N TYR A 302 17.32 0.83 9.42
CA TYR A 302 16.22 1.00 10.38
C TYR A 302 16.67 0.78 11.83
N GLU A 303 17.98 0.63 12.06
CA GLU A 303 18.52 0.24 13.38
C GLU A 303 18.51 1.42 14.35
N LYS A 304 18.58 2.65 13.83
CA LYS A 304 18.54 3.89 14.60
C LYS A 304 17.39 4.76 14.14
N CYS A 305 16.78 5.50 15.06
CA CYS A 305 15.81 6.54 14.71
C CYS A 305 16.35 7.49 13.62
N GLN A 306 17.65 7.81 13.65
CA GLN A 306 18.25 8.72 12.67
C GLN A 306 18.40 8.15 11.25
N ASP A 307 18.21 6.83 11.06
CA ASP A 307 18.21 6.25 9.72
C ASP A 307 17.02 6.74 8.88
N CYS A 308 15.93 7.14 9.55
CA CYS A 308 14.71 7.67 8.93
C CYS A 308 14.42 9.13 9.33
N HIS A 309 14.65 9.48 10.59
CA HIS A 309 14.29 10.78 11.15
C HIS A 309 15.50 11.70 11.28
N ARG A 310 15.30 12.99 11.03
CA ARG A 310 16.35 13.98 11.23
C ARG A 310 16.36 14.42 12.69
N ASP A 311 17.55 14.62 13.25
CA ASP A 311 17.68 15.23 14.58
C ASP A 311 17.24 16.70 14.52
N TYR A 312 16.12 16.99 15.20
CA TYR A 312 15.56 18.34 15.32
C TYR A 312 16.34 19.21 16.32
N HIS A 313 17.11 18.58 17.22
CA HIS A 313 17.88 19.23 18.28
C HIS A 313 19.27 19.65 17.82
N LYS A 314 19.70 19.26 16.62
CA LYS A 314 20.96 19.68 16.00
C LYS A 314 22.20 19.37 16.85
N GLY A 315 22.23 18.19 17.46
CA GLY A 315 23.37 17.72 18.25
C GLY A 315 23.50 18.38 19.63
N GLN A 316 22.49 19.10 20.11
CA GLN A 316 22.50 19.66 21.48
C GLN A 316 22.68 18.58 22.57
N PHE A 317 22.35 17.32 22.28
CA PHE A 317 22.47 16.21 23.22
C PHE A 317 23.65 15.27 22.96
N ALA A 318 24.53 15.58 22.01
CA ALA A 318 25.66 14.72 21.63
C ALA A 318 26.61 14.38 22.79
N SER A 319 26.63 15.20 23.87
CA SER A 319 27.46 14.99 25.06
C SER A 319 26.78 14.20 26.18
N ARG A 320 25.54 13.72 26.00
CA ARG A 320 24.87 12.84 26.97
C ARG A 320 25.45 11.44 26.95
N LEU A 321 25.07 10.63 27.94
CA LEU A 321 25.58 9.26 28.14
C LEU A 321 25.46 8.37 26.89
N GLN A 322 24.35 8.44 26.15
CA GLN A 322 24.16 7.71 24.89
C GLN A 322 24.22 8.63 23.66
N ALA A 323 24.98 9.71 23.76
CA ALA A 323 25.14 10.72 22.71
C ALA A 323 23.81 11.33 22.20
N GLY A 324 22.76 11.34 23.05
CA GLY A 324 21.46 11.87 22.69
C GLY A 324 20.65 10.93 21.80
N ALA A 325 20.73 9.63 22.08
CA ALA A 325 19.87 8.64 21.44
C ALA A 325 18.41 9.05 21.62
N CYS A 326 17.61 8.96 20.56
CA CYS A 326 16.25 9.50 20.53
C CYS A 326 15.37 8.83 21.59
N GLU A 327 15.62 7.55 21.85
CA GLU A 327 14.90 6.68 22.77
C GLU A 327 15.13 7.03 24.25
N GLU A 328 16.16 7.83 24.57
CA GLU A 328 16.32 8.39 25.93
C GLU A 328 15.12 9.28 26.31
N CYS A 329 14.51 9.94 25.33
CA CYS A 329 13.49 10.96 25.54
C CYS A 329 12.17 10.66 24.81
N HIS A 330 12.22 9.99 23.66
CA HIS A 330 11.07 9.79 22.78
C HIS A 330 10.70 8.32 22.68
N THR A 331 9.50 8.07 22.16
CA THR A 331 8.95 6.71 22.02
C THR A 331 8.52 6.47 20.60
N VAL A 332 8.33 5.19 20.26
CA VAL A 332 7.69 4.82 18.99
C VAL A 332 6.25 5.32 18.88
N ASP A 333 5.60 5.68 19.99
CA ASP A 333 4.24 6.25 20.00
C ASP A 333 4.21 7.74 19.63
N GLY A 334 5.35 8.42 19.78
CA GLY A 334 5.50 9.82 19.40
C GLY A 334 6.67 10.52 20.08
N TYR A 335 7.01 11.70 19.54
CA TYR A 335 8.03 12.60 20.10
C TYR A 335 7.52 13.42 21.30
N LEU A 336 6.20 13.60 21.43
CA LEU A 336 5.56 14.32 22.52
C LEU A 336 4.45 13.45 23.14
N PRO A 337 4.29 13.46 24.48
CA PRO A 337 5.19 14.07 25.45
C PRO A 337 6.56 13.37 25.50
N THR A 338 7.60 14.10 25.92
CA THR A 338 8.92 13.51 26.20
C THR A 338 8.88 12.69 27.49
N ARG A 339 9.72 11.65 27.58
CA ARG A 339 10.02 10.90 28.81
C ARG A 339 10.87 11.70 29.80
N PHE A 340 11.44 12.83 29.37
CA PHE A 340 12.26 13.68 30.23
C PHE A 340 11.41 14.35 31.31
N SER A 341 11.52 13.86 32.54
CA SER A 341 10.69 14.25 33.67
C SER A 341 11.27 15.42 34.47
N VAL A 342 10.46 15.99 35.36
CA VAL A 342 10.93 16.98 36.35
C VAL A 342 12.04 16.40 37.24
N ALA A 343 11.98 15.10 37.56
CA ALA A 343 13.05 14.43 38.30
C ALA A 343 14.36 14.40 37.49
N ALA A 344 14.30 14.09 36.20
CA ALA A 344 15.48 14.14 35.32
C ALA A 344 16.02 15.58 35.19
N HIS A 345 15.14 16.60 35.23
CA HIS A 345 15.56 18.00 35.23
C HIS A 345 16.33 18.37 36.51
N ALA A 346 16.01 17.77 37.66
CA ALA A 346 16.70 18.01 38.92
C ALA A 346 18.16 17.52 38.91
N GLU A 347 18.52 16.59 38.02
CA GLU A 347 19.88 16.10 37.83
C GLU A 347 20.73 17.00 36.91
N THR A 348 20.12 18.04 36.32
CA THR A 348 20.82 18.98 35.45
C THR A 348 21.49 20.10 36.24
N LYS A 349 22.24 20.96 35.55
CA LYS A 349 22.83 22.18 36.13
C LYS A 349 21.78 23.22 36.56
N TYR A 350 20.51 23.03 36.20
CA TYR A 350 19.42 23.93 36.58
C TYR A 350 18.23 23.15 37.15
N PRO A 351 18.26 22.72 38.41
CA PRO A 351 17.09 22.10 39.03
C PRO A 351 15.92 23.09 39.06
N LEU A 352 14.74 22.69 38.57
CA LEU A 352 13.55 23.54 38.66
C LEU A 352 13.14 23.65 40.13
N GLN A 353 13.03 24.88 40.63
CA GLN A 353 12.67 25.18 42.00
C GLN A 353 11.60 26.27 42.07
N GLY A 354 10.84 26.27 43.17
CA GLY A 354 9.81 27.28 43.43
C GLY A 354 8.79 27.38 42.28
N SER A 355 8.52 28.60 41.84
CA SER A 355 7.53 28.85 40.78
C SER A 355 7.91 28.23 39.42
N HIS A 356 9.20 27.93 39.16
CA HIS A 356 9.63 27.34 37.89
C HIS A 356 9.16 25.91 37.68
N LEU A 357 8.82 25.17 38.76
CA LEU A 357 8.29 23.81 38.67
C LEU A 357 6.91 23.73 38.00
N ALA A 358 6.14 24.81 38.06
CA ALA A 358 4.78 24.89 37.53
C ALA A 358 4.70 25.47 36.11
N ILE A 359 5.84 25.80 35.51
CA ILE A 359 5.92 26.44 34.19
C ILE A 359 6.06 25.34 33.11
N ALA A 360 5.38 25.53 31.97
CA ALA A 360 5.53 24.63 30.83
C ALA A 360 6.95 24.68 30.25
N CYS A 361 7.52 23.52 29.89
CA CYS A 361 8.90 23.41 29.43
C CYS A 361 9.24 24.35 28.25
N ASN A 362 8.29 24.58 27.35
CA ASN A 362 8.46 25.45 26.18
C ASN A 362 8.57 26.95 26.51
N ALA A 363 8.22 27.37 27.73
CA ALA A 363 8.45 28.75 28.17
C ALA A 363 9.96 29.05 28.33
N CYS A 364 10.75 28.04 28.71
CA CYS A 364 12.20 28.13 28.78
C CYS A 364 12.86 27.60 27.50
N HIS A 365 12.41 26.44 27.02
CA HIS A 365 12.89 25.80 25.81
C HIS A 365 12.18 26.34 24.57
N GLN A 366 12.49 27.59 24.24
CA GLN A 366 11.91 28.32 23.12
C GLN A 366 12.62 27.99 21.80
N LYS A 367 11.97 28.33 20.69
CA LYS A 367 12.59 28.26 19.36
C LYS A 367 13.76 29.26 19.29
N GLU A 368 14.88 28.80 18.76
CA GLU A 368 16.09 29.59 18.55
C GLU A 368 16.64 29.33 17.14
N LEU A 369 17.24 30.37 16.55
CA LEU A 369 17.97 30.27 15.29
C LEU A 369 19.45 30.04 15.61
N LEU A 370 19.97 28.89 15.21
CA LEU A 370 21.41 28.64 15.24
C LEU A 370 22.11 29.36 14.07
N THR A 371 23.43 29.50 14.18
CA THR A 371 24.30 30.04 13.13
C THR A 371 24.01 29.35 11.79
N GLY A 372 23.72 30.14 10.75
CA GLY A 372 23.31 29.62 9.44
C GLY A 372 21.80 29.48 9.24
N ASN A 373 20.96 30.20 10.00
CA ASN A 373 19.50 30.25 9.87
C ASN A 373 18.80 28.89 10.07
N VAL A 374 19.34 28.06 10.97
CA VAL A 374 18.75 26.76 11.29
C VAL A 374 17.88 26.89 12.54
N GLU A 375 16.57 26.74 12.39
CA GLU A 375 15.64 26.69 13.53
C GLU A 375 15.82 25.41 14.36
N THR A 376 15.86 25.56 15.68
CA THR A 376 15.83 24.46 16.65
C THR A 376 15.13 24.89 17.94
N ILE A 377 14.98 23.98 18.90
CA ILE A 377 14.54 24.30 20.26
C ILE A 377 15.78 24.42 21.15
N LYS A 378 15.86 25.50 21.93
CA LYS A 378 16.99 25.76 22.82
C LYS A 378 16.94 24.87 24.07
N PHE A 379 17.93 24.00 24.19
CA PHE A 379 18.18 23.20 25.40
C PHE A 379 19.53 23.52 26.05
N LYS A 380 20.45 24.17 25.32
CA LYS A 380 21.70 24.69 25.90
C LYS A 380 21.57 26.17 26.25
N PHE A 381 21.93 26.50 27.49
CA PHE A 381 22.00 27.87 27.99
C PHE A 381 23.47 28.21 28.29
N ALA A 382 23.88 29.44 27.97
CA ALA A 382 25.23 29.93 28.26
C ALA A 382 25.46 30.06 29.76
N ASP A 383 24.44 30.56 30.46
CA ASP A 383 24.38 30.59 31.92
C ASP A 383 22.93 30.52 32.39
N THR A 384 22.75 30.29 33.69
CA THR A 384 21.46 30.07 34.35
C THR A 384 21.08 31.20 35.30
N ARG A 385 21.66 32.39 35.12
CA ARG A 385 21.36 33.56 35.95
C ARG A 385 19.98 34.10 35.61
N CYS A 386 19.32 34.73 36.58
CA CYS A 386 17.99 35.31 36.41
C CYS A 386 17.89 36.21 35.15
N LEU A 387 18.90 37.06 34.91
CA LEU A 387 18.91 38.01 33.80
C LEU A 387 19.07 37.38 32.40
N SER A 388 19.46 36.10 32.33
CA SER A 388 19.56 35.38 31.06
C SER A 388 18.18 34.98 30.50
N CYS A 389 17.15 35.02 31.34
CA CYS A 389 15.76 34.73 30.97
C CYS A 389 14.81 35.90 31.29
N HIS A 390 15.06 36.62 32.39
CA HIS A 390 14.21 37.71 32.87
C HIS A 390 14.84 39.07 32.61
N LYS A 391 13.99 40.05 32.29
CA LYS A 391 14.41 41.45 32.17
C LYS A 391 14.43 42.11 33.54
N ASP A 392 15.49 42.86 33.84
CA ASP A 392 15.52 43.69 35.04
C ASP A 392 14.45 44.79 34.97
N SER A 393 13.53 44.76 35.93
CA SER A 393 12.47 45.77 36.08
C SER A 393 12.94 47.02 36.85
N HIS A 394 14.09 46.93 37.54
CA HIS A 394 14.65 48.02 38.34
C HIS A 394 15.53 48.96 37.52
N LYS A 395 15.89 48.58 36.30
CA LYS A 395 16.72 49.35 35.36
C LYS A 395 18.07 49.74 35.97
N GLY A 396 18.70 48.82 36.68
CA GLY A 396 20.01 49.02 37.29
C GLY A 396 20.04 49.84 38.58
N GLN A 397 18.89 50.34 39.07
CA GLN A 397 18.82 51.11 40.33
C GLN A 397 19.35 50.32 41.55
N LEU A 398 19.32 48.99 41.48
CA LEU A 398 19.69 48.09 42.57
C LEU A 398 20.97 47.30 42.31
N ASP A 399 21.71 47.58 41.24
CA ASP A 399 22.89 46.81 40.82
C ASP A 399 23.92 46.64 41.95
N LYS A 400 24.14 47.68 42.75
CA LYS A 400 25.02 47.63 43.92
C LYS A 400 24.69 46.48 44.88
N TYR A 401 23.41 46.14 45.05
CA TYR A 401 22.95 45.12 45.99
C TYR A 401 22.91 43.72 45.35
N VAL A 402 22.56 43.64 44.07
CA VAL A 402 22.40 42.34 43.37
C VAL A 402 23.65 41.86 42.65
N SER A 403 24.71 42.68 42.55
CA SER A 403 25.94 42.34 41.81
C SER A 403 26.68 41.11 42.35
N LYS A 404 26.55 40.82 43.66
CA LYS A 404 27.23 39.69 44.31
C LYS A 404 26.32 38.47 44.44
N ASP A 405 25.17 38.65 45.07
CA ASP A 405 24.28 37.55 45.47
C ASP A 405 23.09 37.35 44.52
N GLY A 406 23.03 38.11 43.41
CA GLY A 406 21.99 37.99 42.41
C GLY A 406 20.66 38.64 42.83
N CYS A 407 19.59 38.32 42.09
CA CYS A 407 18.25 38.81 42.38
C CYS A 407 17.68 38.22 43.68
N GLU A 408 18.21 37.05 44.06
CA GLU A 408 17.92 36.28 45.26
C GLU A 408 18.28 37.03 46.55
N PHE A 409 19.10 38.08 46.45
CA PHE A 409 19.33 39.01 47.55
C PHE A 409 18.03 39.62 48.09
N CYS A 410 17.06 39.88 47.22
CA CYS A 410 15.76 40.45 47.59
C CYS A 410 14.57 39.53 47.28
N HIS A 411 14.63 38.75 46.21
CA HIS A 411 13.50 37.96 45.70
C HIS A 411 13.60 36.49 46.09
N ALA A 412 12.47 35.88 46.45
CA ALA A 412 12.40 34.44 46.66
C ALA A 412 11.98 33.70 45.38
N VAL A 413 12.71 32.64 45.02
CA VAL A 413 12.40 31.78 43.85
C VAL A 413 11.02 31.11 43.99
N GLN A 414 10.58 30.87 45.23
CA GLN A 414 9.26 30.31 45.55
C GLN A 414 8.13 31.29 45.22
N SER A 415 8.35 32.59 45.47
CA SER A 415 7.37 33.65 45.27
C SER A 415 8.08 34.97 44.96
N TRP A 416 8.13 35.34 43.68
CA TRP A 416 8.84 36.55 43.23
C TRP A 416 8.31 37.86 43.88
N ARG A 417 7.03 37.86 44.25
CA ARG A 417 6.37 39.00 44.92
C ARG A 417 6.71 39.10 46.39
N GLN A 418 7.24 38.03 47.00
CA GLN A 418 7.75 38.08 48.35
C GLN A 418 9.16 38.66 48.32
N ILE A 419 9.29 39.88 48.84
CA ILE A 419 10.55 40.64 48.86
C ILE A 419 11.05 40.68 50.30
N SER A 420 12.31 40.33 50.50
CA SER A 420 12.99 40.43 51.79
C SER A 420 14.13 41.44 51.68
N TYR A 421 13.96 42.62 52.27
CA TYR A 421 15.02 43.62 52.36
C TYR A 421 14.92 44.38 53.69
N ASP A 422 16.03 44.45 54.40
CA ASP A 422 16.10 45.15 55.67
C ASP A 422 16.44 46.64 55.46
N HIS A 423 15.46 47.50 55.71
CA HIS A 423 15.61 48.94 55.61
C HIS A 423 16.51 49.56 56.70
N SER A 424 16.87 48.81 57.75
CA SER A 424 17.86 49.24 58.74
C SER A 424 19.24 49.53 58.12
N GLN A 425 19.50 48.95 56.95
CA GLN A 425 20.72 49.16 56.17
C GLN A 425 20.71 50.47 55.36
N THR A 426 19.62 51.23 55.41
CA THR A 426 19.45 52.48 54.67
C THR A 426 19.48 53.69 55.59
N LYS A 427 19.53 54.89 55.01
CA LYS A 427 19.38 56.15 55.77
C LYS A 427 17.96 56.40 56.29
N PHE A 428 17.01 55.50 56.01
CA PHE A 428 15.62 55.60 56.46
C PHE A 428 15.14 54.26 57.02
N PRO A 429 15.49 53.95 58.28
CA PRO A 429 14.93 52.78 58.97
C PRO A 429 13.40 52.88 59.06
N LEU A 430 12.69 51.79 58.73
CA LEU A 430 11.24 51.78 58.82
C LEU A 430 10.80 51.66 60.28
N GLU A 431 10.14 52.68 60.79
CA GLU A 431 9.62 52.77 62.16
C GLU A 431 8.11 52.98 62.20
N GLY A 432 7.47 52.58 63.31
CA GLY A 432 6.03 52.75 63.51
C GLY A 432 5.22 52.12 62.38
N LYS A 433 4.26 52.86 61.83
CA LYS A 433 3.39 52.39 60.74
C LYS A 433 4.13 52.10 59.43
N HIS A 434 5.30 52.72 59.22
CA HIS A 434 6.09 52.49 58.00
C HIS A 434 6.62 51.05 57.89
N LYS A 435 6.65 50.26 58.98
CA LYS A 435 7.03 48.84 58.94
C LYS A 435 6.04 47.96 58.17
N THR A 436 4.79 48.41 58.03
CA THR A 436 3.68 47.59 57.50
C THR A 436 3.12 48.09 56.17
N ILE A 437 3.61 49.22 55.65
CA ILE A 437 3.14 49.76 54.38
C ILE A 437 3.79 49.03 53.20
N ALA A 438 3.06 48.96 52.08
CA ALA A 438 3.61 48.41 50.85
C ALA A 438 4.72 49.32 50.29
N CYS A 439 5.78 48.72 49.72
CA CYS A 439 6.93 49.45 49.16
C CYS A 439 6.51 50.56 48.18
N ARG A 440 5.48 50.30 47.36
CA ARG A 440 4.96 51.26 46.37
C ARG A 440 4.46 52.56 46.99
N ALA A 441 3.99 52.55 48.24
CA ALA A 441 3.55 53.78 48.91
C ALA A 441 4.68 54.82 49.05
N CYS A 442 5.93 54.35 49.15
CA CYS A 442 7.11 55.21 49.16
C CYS A 442 7.78 55.29 47.78
N HIS A 443 7.97 54.15 47.13
CA HIS A 443 8.80 54.01 45.94
C HIS A 443 8.05 54.23 44.62
N GLY A 444 6.71 54.26 44.62
CA GLY A 444 5.89 54.32 43.41
C GLY A 444 5.06 55.61 43.26
N LYS A 445 5.63 56.76 43.64
CA LYS A 445 5.00 58.07 43.43
C LYS A 445 4.89 58.47 41.96
N ASP A 446 5.78 57.98 41.12
CA ASP A 446 5.65 58.08 39.66
C ASP A 446 4.82 56.87 39.18
N GLU A 447 3.75 57.14 38.42
CA GLU A 447 2.86 56.10 37.92
C GLU A 447 3.54 55.15 36.92
N LYS A 448 4.62 55.60 36.28
CA LYS A 448 5.30 54.81 35.23
C LYS A 448 6.41 53.94 35.80
N GLU A 449 7.11 54.39 36.84
CA GLU A 449 8.33 53.71 37.32
C GLU A 449 8.52 53.83 38.83
N MET A 450 8.94 52.75 39.47
CA MET A 450 9.33 52.81 40.88
C MET A 450 10.77 53.30 41.02
N LYS A 451 10.97 54.29 41.89
CA LYS A 451 12.28 54.83 42.27
C LYS A 451 12.72 54.18 43.57
N PHE A 452 13.85 53.50 43.59
CA PHE A 452 14.38 52.81 44.78
C PHE A 452 15.53 53.56 45.44
N VAL A 453 16.22 54.42 44.69
CA VAL A 453 17.37 55.19 45.15
C VAL A 453 17.04 56.67 45.26
N SER A 454 17.72 57.37 46.19
CA SER A 454 17.65 58.84 46.31
C SER A 454 16.22 59.38 46.52
N LEU A 455 15.46 58.75 47.40
CA LEU A 455 14.16 59.27 47.86
C LEU A 455 14.38 60.40 48.87
N PRO A 456 13.48 61.40 48.90
CA PRO A 456 13.48 62.39 49.95
C PRO A 456 13.16 61.74 51.31
N LEU A 457 13.85 62.17 52.36
CA LEU A 457 13.69 61.62 53.72
C LEU A 457 12.78 62.48 54.63
N ASN A 458 12.41 63.68 54.18
CA ASN A 458 11.62 64.62 54.95
C ASN A 458 10.13 64.25 54.91
N CYS A 459 9.43 64.36 56.05
CA CYS A 459 8.01 63.99 56.17
C CYS A 459 7.13 64.69 55.13
N SER A 460 7.33 66.00 54.96
CA SER A 460 6.56 66.87 54.05
C SER A 460 6.72 66.55 52.57
N GLU A 461 7.75 65.78 52.22
CA GLU A 461 7.92 65.33 50.84
C GLU A 461 6.93 64.22 50.53
N CYS A 462 6.57 63.39 51.51
CA CYS A 462 5.68 62.24 51.37
C CYS A 462 4.26 62.49 51.88
N HIS A 463 4.10 63.30 52.91
CA HIS A 463 2.83 63.59 53.55
C HIS A 463 2.47 65.06 53.33
N GLU A 464 1.19 65.32 53.04
CA GLU A 464 0.66 66.67 52.96
C GLU A 464 0.70 67.32 54.35
N ASP A 465 1.23 68.54 54.42
CA ASP A 465 1.17 69.34 55.63
C ASP A 465 -0.24 69.93 55.82
N ILE A 466 -1.05 69.24 56.62
CA ILE A 466 -2.40 69.69 56.98
C ILE A 466 -2.41 70.99 57.80
N HIS A 467 -1.27 71.38 58.38
CA HIS A 467 -1.13 72.62 59.14
C HIS A 467 -0.82 73.82 58.25
N ARG A 468 -0.56 73.61 56.95
CA ARG A 468 -0.34 74.67 55.97
C ARG A 468 0.77 75.64 56.36
N GLY A 469 1.87 75.10 56.89
CA GLY A 469 3.05 75.88 57.23
C GLY A 469 2.92 76.73 58.50
N GLN A 470 1.84 76.62 59.28
CA GLN A 470 1.70 77.33 60.57
C GLN A 470 2.83 77.06 61.58
N PHE A 471 3.61 75.99 61.37
CA PHE A 471 4.70 75.56 62.22
C PHE A 471 6.07 75.56 61.51
N VAL A 472 6.20 76.26 60.38
CA VAL A 472 7.50 76.54 59.74
C VAL A 472 8.32 77.46 60.66
N LEU A 473 9.62 77.17 60.81
CA LEU A 473 10.56 78.02 61.55
C LEU A 473 11.34 78.90 60.57
N GLU A 474 11.75 80.10 60.97
CA GLU A 474 12.60 80.95 60.13
C GLU A 474 13.92 80.27 59.74
N SER A 475 14.43 79.37 60.58
CA SER A 475 15.64 78.60 60.34
C SER A 475 15.48 77.42 59.38
N HIS A 476 14.24 77.01 59.05
CA HIS A 476 13.97 75.82 58.22
C HIS A 476 12.82 76.07 57.25
N PRO A 477 13.00 75.85 55.93
CA PRO A 477 11.99 76.17 54.92
C PRO A 477 10.74 75.28 54.93
N LYS A 478 10.68 74.24 55.78
CA LYS A 478 9.57 73.28 55.89
C LYS A 478 9.28 72.93 57.34
N THR A 479 8.05 72.50 57.62
CA THR A 479 7.64 72.08 58.97
C THR A 479 8.32 70.77 59.37
N GLU A 480 9.04 70.78 60.49
CA GLU A 480 9.61 69.58 61.10
C GLU A 480 8.55 68.83 61.92
N CYS A 481 7.79 67.96 61.26
CA CYS A 481 6.67 67.22 61.88
C CYS A 481 7.09 66.42 63.12
N SER A 482 8.32 65.87 63.11
CA SER A 482 8.86 65.01 64.17
C SER A 482 9.09 65.71 65.52
N ARG A 483 9.00 67.05 65.57
CA ARG A 483 8.99 67.85 66.80
C ARG A 483 7.75 67.57 67.65
N CYS A 484 6.63 67.26 67.01
CA CYS A 484 5.34 67.03 67.68
C CYS A 484 4.85 65.60 67.48
N HIS A 485 4.98 65.06 66.27
CA HIS A 485 4.39 63.77 65.89
C HIS A 485 5.40 62.61 65.96
N THR A 486 4.87 61.40 66.20
CA THR A 486 5.60 60.13 66.06
C THR A 486 5.07 59.35 64.85
N SER A 487 5.91 58.50 64.25
CA SER A 487 5.52 57.63 63.13
C SER A 487 4.63 56.45 63.55
N ALA A 488 4.36 56.28 64.84
CA ALA A 488 3.60 55.17 65.40
C ALA A 488 2.08 55.32 65.21
N ASP A 489 1.54 56.51 65.48
CA ASP A 489 0.10 56.79 65.31
C ASP A 489 -0.21 58.23 64.86
N TRP A 490 0.82 59.02 64.55
CA TRP A 490 0.74 60.42 64.14
C TRP A 490 0.03 61.34 65.15
N LYS A 491 -0.15 60.91 66.40
CA LYS A 491 -0.60 61.82 67.45
C LYS A 491 0.54 62.79 67.82
N PRO A 492 0.22 64.02 68.22
CA PRO A 492 1.22 65.00 68.62
C PRO A 492 1.73 64.71 70.05
N GLU A 493 2.22 63.50 70.31
CA GLU A 493 2.63 63.03 71.64
C GLU A 493 3.79 63.84 72.23
N LYS A 494 4.62 64.44 71.37
CA LYS A 494 5.74 65.28 71.79
C LYS A 494 5.32 66.72 72.06
N PHE A 495 4.12 67.15 71.62
CA PHE A 495 3.62 68.50 71.85
C PHE A 495 3.09 68.65 73.28
N ALA A 496 3.55 69.69 73.96
CA ALA A 496 3.07 70.08 75.27
C ALA A 496 2.62 71.54 75.23
N HIS A 497 1.31 71.78 75.33
CA HIS A 497 0.72 73.11 75.11
C HIS A 497 1.36 74.21 75.98
N ASN A 498 1.55 73.96 77.27
CA ASN A 498 2.12 74.95 78.19
C ASN A 498 3.64 75.16 78.02
N ARG A 499 4.33 74.25 77.33
CA ARG A 499 5.76 74.38 77.00
C ARG A 499 5.96 75.07 75.65
N ASP A 500 5.12 74.71 74.68
CA ASP A 500 5.34 75.04 73.27
C ASP A 500 4.53 76.26 72.81
N THR A 501 3.65 76.80 73.65
CA THR A 501 2.81 77.97 73.31
C THR A 501 2.90 79.05 74.39
N ALA A 502 2.60 80.29 73.99
CA ALA A 502 2.59 81.43 74.92
C ALA A 502 1.34 81.47 75.83
N PHE A 503 0.24 80.82 75.41
CA PHE A 503 -1.00 80.79 76.19
C PHE A 503 -1.03 79.56 77.09
N LYS A 504 -0.94 79.77 78.40
CA LYS A 504 -0.96 78.69 79.39
C LYS A 504 -2.39 78.20 79.61
N LEU A 505 -2.63 76.90 79.44
CA LEU A 505 -3.86 76.24 79.88
C LEU A 505 -3.78 75.98 81.38
N ASP A 506 -4.59 76.70 82.14
CA ASP A 506 -4.79 76.54 83.57
C ASP A 506 -6.28 76.57 83.94
N GLY A 507 -6.60 76.21 85.19
CA GLY A 507 -7.97 76.17 85.69
C GLY A 507 -8.93 75.37 84.80
N ALA A 508 -10.04 76.01 84.39
CA ALA A 508 -11.04 75.39 83.52
C ALA A 508 -10.53 75.06 82.10
N HIS A 509 -9.53 75.80 81.59
CA HIS A 509 -8.99 75.60 80.24
C HIS A 509 -8.24 74.26 80.08
N LEU A 510 -7.78 73.64 81.17
CA LEU A 510 -7.14 72.32 81.14
C LEU A 510 -8.06 71.21 80.61
N LYS A 511 -9.38 71.37 80.78
CA LYS A 511 -10.39 70.40 80.34
C LYS A 511 -11.03 70.76 79.01
N VAL A 512 -10.65 71.89 78.42
CA VAL A 512 -11.20 72.34 77.13
C VAL A 512 -10.52 71.56 76.01
N ALA A 513 -11.32 70.91 75.15
CA ALA A 513 -10.81 70.25 73.97
C ALA A 513 -10.16 71.27 73.02
N CYS A 514 -9.14 70.85 72.26
CA CYS A 514 -8.41 71.74 71.35
C CYS A 514 -9.34 72.49 70.37
N THR A 515 -10.41 71.83 69.91
CA THR A 515 -11.44 72.40 69.01
C THR A 515 -12.29 73.51 69.67
N GLY A 516 -12.24 73.63 70.99
CA GLY A 516 -12.81 74.74 71.76
C GLY A 516 -12.16 76.06 71.36
N CYS A 517 -10.84 76.08 71.22
CA CYS A 517 -10.05 77.28 70.89
C CYS A 517 -9.64 77.32 69.41
N HIS A 518 -9.18 76.19 68.86
CA HIS A 518 -8.69 76.08 67.49
C HIS A 518 -9.81 75.68 66.54
N LYS A 519 -10.40 76.68 65.90
CA LYS A 519 -11.51 76.49 64.96
C LYS A 519 -11.00 76.15 63.56
N GLN A 520 -11.82 75.35 62.86
CA GLN A 520 -11.66 75.14 61.43
C GLN A 520 -11.97 76.43 60.69
N THR A 521 -11.09 76.78 59.76
CA THR A 521 -11.18 77.93 58.87
C THR A 521 -10.92 77.46 57.44
N VAL A 522 -11.18 78.32 56.46
CA VAL A 522 -10.93 78.03 55.04
C VAL A 522 -9.86 78.99 54.54
N ASP A 523 -8.84 78.44 53.87
CA ASP A 523 -7.86 79.21 53.12
C ASP A 523 -7.76 78.61 51.71
N SER A 524 -7.82 79.48 50.70
CA SER A 524 -7.74 79.08 49.28
C SER A 524 -8.68 77.92 48.92
N GLY A 525 -9.93 77.97 49.43
CA GLY A 525 -10.98 76.99 49.13
C GLY A 525 -10.87 75.63 49.86
N LYS A 526 -9.90 75.45 50.75
CA LYS A 526 -9.70 74.19 51.48
C LYS A 526 -9.74 74.42 53.01
N PRO A 527 -10.45 73.55 53.76
CA PRO A 527 -10.53 73.69 55.21
C PRO A 527 -9.22 73.29 55.91
N TYR A 528 -8.85 74.02 56.97
CA TYR A 528 -7.75 73.67 57.87
C TYR A 528 -8.03 74.18 59.29
N ILE A 529 -7.33 73.65 60.30
CA ILE A 529 -7.46 74.13 61.69
C ILE A 529 -6.45 75.26 61.92
N LYS A 530 -6.93 76.42 62.39
CA LYS A 530 -6.06 77.55 62.73
C LYS A 530 -5.49 77.38 64.14
N PHE A 531 -4.20 77.08 64.22
CA PHE A 531 -3.43 77.04 65.46
C PHE A 531 -2.69 78.36 65.72
N LYS A 532 -2.18 79.03 64.67
CA LYS A 532 -1.47 80.31 64.79
C LYS A 532 -1.63 81.17 63.53
N PRO A 533 -1.74 82.51 63.66
CA PRO A 533 -1.97 83.25 64.91
C PRO A 533 -3.42 83.12 65.39
N LEU A 534 -3.61 82.97 66.69
CA LEU A 534 -4.90 83.01 67.37
C LEU A 534 -4.89 84.19 68.35
N ASP A 535 -6.00 84.91 68.43
CA ASP A 535 -6.16 85.96 69.45
C ASP A 535 -6.34 85.31 70.83
N THR A 536 -5.64 85.83 71.82
CA THR A 536 -5.64 85.35 73.20
C THR A 536 -6.50 86.21 74.13
N ALA A 537 -7.13 87.28 73.62
CA ALA A 537 -8.04 88.10 74.42
C ALA A 537 -9.33 87.33 74.78
N CYS A 538 -9.81 87.51 76.02
CA CYS A 538 -10.95 86.75 76.56
C CYS A 538 -12.22 86.91 75.71
N ASN A 539 -12.48 88.12 75.22
CA ASN A 539 -13.65 88.45 74.40
C ASN A 539 -13.63 87.75 73.03
N SER A 540 -12.46 87.43 72.50
CA SER A 540 -12.31 86.76 71.20
C SER A 540 -12.73 85.29 71.21
N CYS A 541 -12.83 84.68 72.40
CA CYS A 541 -13.26 83.29 72.60
C CYS A 541 -14.59 83.13 73.36
N HIS A 542 -15.01 84.13 74.14
CA HIS A 542 -16.20 84.08 75.01
C HIS A 542 -17.31 85.08 74.65
N SER A 543 -17.32 85.63 73.44
CA SER A 543 -18.40 86.52 72.99
C SER A 543 -19.68 85.73 72.66
N ASP A 544 -20.71 85.92 73.48
CA ASP A 544 -22.02 85.27 73.42
C ASP A 544 -22.82 85.72 72.18
N LYS A 545 -23.08 84.81 71.23
CA LYS A 545 -24.01 85.02 70.11
C LYS A 545 -25.36 84.37 70.45
N SER A 546 -26.10 84.92 71.41
CA SER A 546 -27.49 84.52 71.66
C SER A 546 -28.36 85.57 72.37
N ILE A 547 -28.47 86.81 71.83
CA ILE A 547 -29.56 87.73 72.20
C ILE A 547 -30.07 88.47 70.97
N GLN A 548 -31.17 88.01 70.37
CA GLN A 548 -32.20 88.85 69.75
C GLN A 548 -33.54 88.10 69.76
N GLY A 549 -34.54 88.68 70.42
CA GLY A 549 -35.95 88.28 70.26
C GLY A 549 -36.77 88.28 71.55
N GLY A 550 -36.98 89.43 72.18
CA GLY A 550 -37.97 89.59 73.23
C GLY A 550 -39.40 89.79 72.68
N LYS A 551 -40.40 89.21 73.36
CA LYS A 551 -41.62 89.85 73.90
C LYS A 551 -42.60 88.79 74.43
N SER A 552 -42.74 88.68 75.75
CA SER A 552 -43.85 89.25 76.55
C SER A 552 -43.45 89.24 78.02
#